data_AF-A0A3D2STP4-F1
#
_entry.id   AF-A0A3D2STP4-F1
#
_cell.length_a   1.000
_cell.length_b   1.000
_cell.length_c   1.000
_cell.angle_alpha   90.00
_cell.angle_beta   90.00
_cell.angle_gamma   90.00
#
_symmetry.space_group_name_H-M   'P 1'
#
loop_
_entity.id
_entity.type
_entity.pdbx_description
1 polymer ?
#
loop_
_entity_poly.entity_id
_entity_poly.type
_entity_poly.pdbx_seq_one_letter_code
_entity_poly.pdbx_strand_id
1 'polypeptide(L)'
;MSSQKAVSTLALLREHARLVLSGFFLIFFSVFGQTIFIGAYIGDIRQTFDLSQSEISAMYMVGTVLSAVSLVFVGKLVDIMKETYVLYGALVFLAAGCLLMAWTPYALLIPVSFFLLRQCGQGLMPLVSNTCINRYIENGRGRATAFAGLGASAHVAIFPAIALIMKDYFTWQQSWMMFAGFIIVALIPFFFIFFLTHDKRRAAHEAALTAREKANEKHEHDIHLTPDKNQKDVLTDLRFYILVAVMVIVPLFFTAIMFFQEQIAISSNVSHEAFVAGFIFLTIASVFGNLSSGFIMDYLGEVLMLCVTPVLFGLGLVCFIQADNLIWVYTAFIFTGLSMGIAGTLGGPIVAKLFGTKYLGSVKSML
;
A
#
# COMPACT_ATOMS: atom_id res chain seq x y z
N MET A 1 -30.53 -22.12 -4.82
CA MET A 1 -30.16 -20.71 -4.52
C MET A 1 -30.10 -20.53 -3.01
N SER A 2 -28.95 -20.79 -2.39
CA SER A 2 -28.76 -20.54 -0.96
C SER A 2 -28.52 -19.04 -0.77
N SER A 3 -29.43 -18.39 -0.04
CA SER A 3 -29.23 -17.02 0.47
C SER A 3 -27.90 -16.98 1.24
N GLN A 4 -26.89 -16.36 0.63
CA GLN A 4 -25.60 -16.08 1.25
C GLN A 4 -25.89 -15.03 2.34
N LYS A 5 -26.19 -15.48 3.56
CA LYS A 5 -26.46 -14.58 4.70
C LYS A 5 -25.31 -13.58 4.77
N ALA A 6 -25.62 -12.30 4.55
CA ALA A 6 -24.64 -11.22 4.68
C ALA A 6 -24.07 -11.29 6.10
N VAL A 7 -22.84 -11.78 6.24
CA VAL A 7 -22.15 -11.82 7.53
C VAL A 7 -22.12 -10.39 8.05
N SER A 8 -22.67 -10.13 9.23
CA SER A 8 -22.62 -8.80 9.84
C SER A 8 -21.15 -8.37 9.98
N THR A 9 -20.84 -7.12 9.68
CA THR A 9 -19.47 -6.58 9.79
C THR A 9 -18.88 -6.83 11.19
N LEU A 10 -19.73 -6.76 12.22
CA LEU A 10 -19.34 -7.03 13.60
C LEU A 10 -18.95 -8.50 13.83
N ALA A 11 -19.66 -9.44 13.19
CA ALA A 11 -19.38 -10.87 13.29
C ALA A 11 -18.05 -11.22 12.60
N LEU A 12 -17.81 -10.66 11.41
CA LEU A 12 -16.56 -10.82 10.68
C LEU A 12 -15.36 -10.29 11.48
N LEU A 13 -15.50 -9.09 12.05
CA LEU A 13 -14.44 -8.50 12.88
C LEU A 13 -14.22 -9.32 14.15
N ARG A 14 -15.27 -9.83 14.80
CA ARG A 14 -15.12 -10.65 16.00
C ARG A 14 -14.42 -11.99 15.70
N GLU A 15 -14.74 -12.61 14.57
CA GLU A 15 -14.17 -13.88 14.16
C GLU A 15 -12.73 -13.75 13.67
N HIS A 16 -12.42 -12.70 12.91
CA HIS A 16 -11.12 -12.50 12.27
C HIS A 16 -10.31 -11.32 12.81
N ALA A 17 -10.65 -10.78 14.00
CA ALA A 17 -10.04 -9.59 14.60
C ALA A 17 -8.52 -9.58 14.50
N ARG A 18 -7.87 -10.67 14.93
CA ARG A 18 -6.40 -10.76 14.92
C ARG A 18 -5.81 -10.70 13.51
N LEU A 19 -6.46 -11.31 12.52
CA LEU A 19 -5.94 -11.29 11.16
C LEU A 19 -6.11 -9.90 10.51
N VAL A 20 -7.26 -9.27 10.74
CA VAL A 20 -7.54 -7.92 10.26
C VAL A 20 -6.62 -6.91 10.94
N LEU A 21 -6.42 -7.02 12.26
CA LEU A 21 -5.50 -6.17 13.02
C LEU A 21 -4.04 -6.37 12.61
N SER A 22 -3.59 -7.62 12.38
CA SER A 22 -2.23 -7.83 11.84
C SER A 22 -2.10 -7.18 10.46
N GLY A 23 -3.11 -7.32 9.61
CA GLY A 23 -3.10 -6.69 8.29
C GLY A 23 -3.05 -5.16 8.38
N PHE A 24 -3.81 -4.58 9.30
CA PHE A 24 -3.78 -3.15 9.63
C PHE A 24 -2.38 -2.72 10.07
N PHE A 25 -1.78 -3.39 11.06
CA PHE A 25 -0.46 -3.00 11.57
C PHE A 25 0.65 -3.20 10.54
N LEU A 26 0.57 -4.22 9.69
CA LEU A 26 1.51 -4.41 8.57
C LEU A 26 1.46 -3.22 7.61
N ILE A 27 0.26 -2.77 7.24
CA ILE A 27 0.11 -1.62 6.35
C ILE A 27 0.49 -0.33 7.08
N PHE A 28 0.11 -0.16 8.34
CA PHE A 28 0.44 1.00 9.16
C PHE A 28 1.96 1.18 9.30
N PHE A 29 2.68 0.15 9.73
CA PHE A 29 4.14 0.23 9.91
C PHE A 29 4.94 0.08 8.61
N SER A 30 4.29 -0.16 7.46
CA SER A 30 4.95 -0.08 6.14
C SER A 30 5.51 1.31 5.82
N VAL A 31 5.09 2.32 6.59
CA VAL A 31 5.42 3.74 6.43
C VAL A 31 6.91 4.04 6.31
N PHE A 32 7.79 3.27 6.95
CA PHE A 32 9.23 3.45 6.87
C PHE A 32 9.78 3.25 5.43
N GLY A 33 9.03 2.55 4.57
CA GLY A 33 9.30 2.43 3.13
C GLY A 33 8.44 3.32 2.23
N GLN A 34 7.51 4.08 2.80
CA GLN A 34 6.62 4.95 2.05
C GLN A 34 7.30 6.26 1.72
N THR A 35 7.01 6.77 0.52
CA THR A 35 7.59 8.00 -0.01
C THR A 35 7.29 9.21 0.87
N ILE A 36 6.12 9.26 1.49
CA ILE A 36 5.71 10.34 2.39
C ILE A 36 6.66 10.50 3.58
N PHE A 37 7.14 9.37 4.12
CA PHE A 37 8.02 9.36 5.28
C PHE A 37 9.47 9.60 4.88
N ILE A 38 9.93 8.92 3.83
CA ILE A 38 11.28 9.13 3.27
C ILE A 38 11.45 10.59 2.82
N GLY A 39 10.42 11.14 2.16
CA GLY A 39 10.37 12.51 1.65
C GLY A 39 10.62 13.57 2.72
N ALA A 40 10.18 13.34 3.96
CA ALA A 40 10.37 14.28 5.07
C ALA A 40 11.85 14.47 5.47
N TYR A 41 12.72 13.52 5.12
CA TYR A 41 14.16 13.54 5.40
C TYR A 41 15.02 13.87 4.17
N ILE A 42 14.42 14.02 2.97
CA ILE A 42 15.17 14.26 1.73
C ILE A 42 15.96 15.57 1.79
N GLY A 43 15.39 16.65 2.35
CA GLY A 43 16.09 17.92 2.54
C GLY A 43 17.38 17.77 3.37
N ASP A 44 17.29 17.09 4.50
CA ASP A 44 18.43 16.89 5.42
C ASP A 44 19.53 16.03 4.78
N ILE A 45 19.13 14.96 4.06
CA ILE A 45 20.06 14.08 3.35
C ILE A 45 20.79 14.86 2.25
N ARG A 46 20.06 15.67 1.48
CA ARG A 46 20.65 16.52 0.43
C ARG A 46 21.66 17.48 1.01
N GLN A 47 21.31 18.17 2.09
CA GLN A 47 22.21 19.12 2.75
C GLN A 47 23.46 18.44 3.31
N THR A 48 23.34 17.22 3.85
CA THR A 48 24.46 16.49 4.45
C THR A 48 25.49 16.04 3.41
N PHE A 49 25.05 15.63 2.23
CA PHE A 49 25.92 15.10 1.17
C PHE A 49 26.14 16.07 0.01
N ASP A 50 25.69 17.31 0.13
CA ASP A 50 25.72 18.35 -0.91
C ASP A 50 25.13 17.86 -2.25
N LEU A 51 23.99 17.17 -2.19
CA LEU A 51 23.34 16.58 -3.35
C LEU A 51 22.34 17.55 -3.99
N SER A 52 22.41 17.66 -5.31
CA SER A 52 21.35 18.28 -6.09
C SER A 52 20.04 17.52 -5.95
N GLN A 53 18.92 18.22 -6.22
CA GLN A 53 17.60 17.59 -6.19
C GLN A 53 17.51 16.45 -7.21
N SER A 54 18.13 16.59 -8.39
CA SER A 54 18.17 15.56 -9.42
C SER A 54 18.94 14.31 -8.99
N GLU A 55 20.06 14.46 -8.26
CA GLU A 55 20.87 13.32 -7.82
C GLU A 55 20.11 12.47 -6.80
N ILE A 56 19.55 13.08 -5.75
CA ILE A 56 18.80 12.30 -4.76
C ILE A 56 17.53 11.68 -5.36
N SER A 57 16.88 12.38 -6.29
CA SER A 57 15.70 11.85 -7.00
C SER A 57 16.08 10.66 -7.88
N ALA A 58 17.22 10.71 -8.57
CA ALA A 58 17.74 9.59 -9.36
C ALA A 58 18.10 8.40 -8.46
N MET A 59 18.75 8.64 -7.32
CA MET A 59 19.06 7.60 -6.32
C MET A 59 17.78 6.93 -5.80
N TYR A 60 16.75 7.71 -5.48
CA TYR A 60 15.45 7.21 -5.05
C TYR A 60 14.71 6.44 -6.14
N MET A 61 14.74 6.94 -7.37
CA MET A 61 14.18 6.27 -8.54
C MET A 61 14.84 4.92 -8.77
N VAL A 62 16.18 4.85 -8.76
CA VAL A 62 16.92 3.58 -8.93
C VAL A 62 16.52 2.58 -7.85
N GLY A 63 16.54 2.99 -6.57
CA GLY A 63 16.12 2.10 -5.47
C GLY A 63 14.67 1.62 -5.61
N THR A 64 13.77 2.51 -6.01
CA THR A 64 12.34 2.20 -6.19
C THR A 64 12.08 1.27 -7.37
N VAL A 65 12.73 1.50 -8.52
CA VAL A 65 12.59 0.66 -9.71
C VAL A 65 13.16 -0.72 -9.45
N LEU A 66 14.35 -0.80 -8.84
CA LEU A 66 14.94 -2.08 -8.44
C LEU A 66 14.03 -2.85 -7.48
N SER A 67 13.38 -2.14 -6.55
CA SER A 67 12.40 -2.74 -5.65
C SER A 67 11.18 -3.26 -6.43
N ALA A 68 10.58 -2.45 -7.30
CA ALA A 68 9.42 -2.88 -8.09
C ALA A 68 9.72 -4.12 -8.95
N VAL A 69 10.88 -4.15 -9.62
CA VAL A 69 11.34 -5.32 -10.39
C VAL A 69 11.56 -6.52 -9.48
N SER A 70 12.22 -6.33 -8.34
CA SER A 70 12.48 -7.41 -7.38
C SER A 70 11.19 -7.98 -6.78
N LEU A 71 10.18 -7.14 -6.55
CA LEU A 71 8.89 -7.54 -6.00
C LEU A 71 8.14 -8.54 -6.89
N VAL A 72 8.33 -8.50 -8.22
CA VAL A 72 7.76 -9.51 -9.15
C VAL A 72 8.29 -10.92 -8.85
N PHE A 73 9.54 -11.03 -8.39
CA PHE A 73 10.18 -12.31 -8.07
C PHE A 73 9.98 -12.68 -6.59
N VAL A 74 10.29 -11.76 -5.69
CA VAL A 74 10.21 -11.96 -4.23
C VAL A 74 8.75 -12.11 -3.78
N GLY A 75 7.80 -11.46 -4.45
CA GLY A 75 6.37 -11.60 -4.15
C GLY A 75 5.86 -13.04 -4.30
N LYS A 76 6.43 -13.81 -5.23
CA LYS A 76 6.11 -15.25 -5.40
C LYS A 76 6.50 -16.08 -4.17
N LEU A 77 7.48 -15.61 -3.37
CA LEU A 77 7.86 -16.28 -2.12
C LEU A 77 6.71 -16.27 -1.11
N VAL A 78 5.81 -15.29 -1.14
CA VAL A 78 4.62 -15.24 -0.26
C VAL A 78 3.66 -16.40 -0.56
N ASP A 79 3.66 -16.89 -1.80
CA ASP A 79 2.79 -18.00 -2.22
C ASP A 79 3.35 -19.37 -1.87
N ILE A 80 4.68 -19.54 -1.93
CA ILE A 80 5.33 -20.84 -1.69
C ILE A 80 5.91 -21.00 -0.29
N MET A 81 6.29 -19.91 0.39
CA MET A 81 6.85 -19.94 1.74
C MET A 81 5.79 -19.63 2.78
N LYS A 82 6.15 -19.86 4.05
CA LYS A 82 5.36 -19.35 5.17
C LYS A 82 5.37 -17.82 5.16
N GLU A 83 4.19 -17.23 5.28
CA GLU A 83 3.97 -15.78 5.30
C GLU A 83 4.75 -15.13 6.44
N THR A 84 4.90 -15.85 7.56
CA THR A 84 5.73 -15.46 8.70
C THR A 84 7.21 -15.35 8.34
N TYR A 85 7.76 -16.26 7.52
CA TYR A 85 9.16 -16.16 7.08
C TYR A 85 9.39 -14.96 6.17
N VAL A 86 8.47 -14.71 5.23
CA VAL A 86 8.56 -13.53 4.36
C VAL A 86 8.41 -12.24 5.19
N LEU A 87 7.50 -12.23 6.17
CA LEU A 87 7.32 -11.10 7.07
C LEU A 87 8.58 -10.80 7.89
N TYR A 88 9.15 -11.79 8.59
CA TYR A 88 10.35 -11.53 9.40
C TYR A 88 11.54 -11.15 8.53
N GLY A 89 11.69 -11.76 7.35
CA GLY A 89 12.66 -11.32 6.37
C GLY A 89 12.47 -9.84 6.02
N ALA A 90 11.24 -9.44 5.67
CA ALA A 90 10.92 -8.04 5.37
C ALA A 90 11.23 -7.11 6.56
N LEU A 91 10.89 -7.46 7.79
CA LEU A 91 11.17 -6.64 8.97
C LEU A 91 12.67 -6.49 9.25
N VAL A 92 13.44 -7.58 9.12
CA VAL A 92 14.89 -7.57 9.30
C VAL A 92 15.55 -6.70 8.22
N PHE A 93 15.17 -6.86 6.96
CA PHE A 93 15.70 -6.05 5.87
C PHE A 93 15.22 -4.60 5.92
N LEU A 94 14.02 -4.32 6.45
CA LEU A 94 13.54 -2.97 6.72
C LEU A 94 14.40 -2.29 7.79
N ALA A 95 14.66 -2.97 8.91
CA ALA A 95 15.56 -2.48 9.95
C ALA A 95 16.98 -2.27 9.40
N ALA A 96 17.49 -3.19 8.57
CA ALA A 96 18.78 -3.02 7.90
C ALA A 96 18.79 -1.80 6.97
N GLY A 97 17.71 -1.55 6.23
CA GLY A 97 17.55 -0.33 5.43
C GLY A 97 17.56 0.94 6.27
N CYS A 98 16.92 0.94 7.44
CA CYS A 98 16.97 2.05 8.39
C CYS A 98 18.39 2.26 8.96
N LEU A 99 19.10 1.19 9.34
CA LEU A 99 20.48 1.27 9.84
C LEU A 99 21.45 1.76 8.77
N LEU A 100 21.30 1.28 7.53
CA LEU A 100 22.10 1.75 6.40
C LEU A 100 21.85 3.22 6.14
N MET A 101 20.59 3.68 6.17
CA MET A 101 20.26 5.09 6.05
C MET A 101 20.94 5.90 7.17
N ALA A 102 20.83 5.45 8.43
CA ALA A 102 21.42 6.13 9.57
C ALA A 102 22.96 6.21 9.52
N TRP A 103 23.63 5.14 9.06
CA TRP A 103 25.09 5.01 9.11
C TRP A 103 25.78 5.34 7.78
N THR A 104 25.07 5.85 6.78
CA THR A 104 25.61 6.16 5.45
C THR A 104 26.81 7.12 5.58
N PRO A 105 28.06 6.67 5.38
CA PRO A 105 29.23 7.55 5.41
C PRO A 105 29.46 8.22 4.05
N TYR A 106 28.87 7.67 2.99
CA TYR A 106 29.00 8.11 1.61
C TYR A 106 27.65 7.99 0.89
N ALA A 107 27.31 8.97 0.06
CA ALA A 107 26.04 9.02 -0.67
C ALA A 107 25.74 7.76 -1.51
N LEU A 108 26.75 6.99 -1.91
CA LEU A 108 26.62 5.77 -2.71
C LEU A 108 25.79 4.66 -2.03
N LEU A 109 25.66 4.67 -0.70
CA LEU A 109 24.84 3.68 0.04
C LEU A 109 23.36 4.08 0.16
N ILE A 110 23.01 5.33 -0.19
CA ILE A 110 21.63 5.82 -0.14
C ILE A 110 20.70 5.03 -1.08
N PRO A 111 21.05 4.74 -2.36
CA PRO A 111 20.21 3.91 -3.22
C PRO A 111 19.92 2.51 -2.66
N VAL A 112 20.89 1.90 -1.98
CA VAL A 112 20.73 0.58 -1.35
C VAL A 112 19.76 0.66 -0.18
N SER A 113 19.87 1.72 0.62
CA SER A 113 18.95 1.99 1.72
C SER A 113 17.54 2.22 1.19
N PHE A 114 17.36 3.06 0.16
CA PHE A 114 16.08 3.25 -0.51
C PHE A 114 15.52 1.94 -1.05
N PHE A 115 16.32 1.13 -1.74
CA PHE A 115 15.89 -0.18 -2.23
C PHE A 115 15.31 -1.04 -1.11
N LEU A 116 16.03 -1.22 0.01
CA LEU A 116 15.57 -2.05 1.13
C LEU A 116 14.31 -1.50 1.79
N LEU A 117 14.29 -0.18 2.04
CA LEU A 117 13.13 0.49 2.62
C LEU A 117 11.89 0.33 1.74
N ARG A 118 12.03 0.57 0.43
CA ARG A 118 10.95 0.44 -0.56
C ARG A 118 10.49 -1.01 -0.69
N GLN A 119 11.42 -1.95 -0.80
CA GLN A 119 11.12 -3.36 -0.96
C GLN A 119 10.36 -3.91 0.23
N CYS A 120 10.81 -3.61 1.44
CA CYS A 120 10.26 -4.22 2.63
C CYS A 120 9.06 -3.47 3.18
N GLY A 121 9.14 -2.14 3.22
CA GLY A 121 8.07 -1.27 3.67
C GLY A 121 6.94 -1.22 2.64
N GLN A 122 7.13 -0.52 1.52
CA GLN A 122 6.04 -0.33 0.56
C GLN A 122 5.64 -1.62 -0.17
N GLY A 123 6.60 -2.49 -0.50
CA GLY A 123 6.33 -3.72 -1.26
C GLY A 123 5.79 -4.86 -0.40
N LEU A 124 6.67 -5.50 0.38
CA LEU A 124 6.39 -6.78 1.02
C LEU A 124 5.37 -6.70 2.15
N MET A 125 5.40 -5.69 3.03
CA MET A 125 4.47 -5.62 4.17
C MET A 125 3.00 -5.53 3.74
N PRO A 126 2.60 -4.60 2.84
CA PRO A 126 1.25 -4.59 2.28
C PRO A 126 0.91 -5.85 1.48
N LEU A 127 1.87 -6.45 0.76
CA LEU A 127 1.65 -7.69 0.03
C LEU A 127 1.30 -8.84 1.00
N VAL A 128 2.10 -9.04 2.04
CA VAL A 128 1.87 -10.06 3.08
C VAL A 128 0.52 -9.82 3.77
N SER A 129 0.18 -8.58 4.10
CA SER A 129 -1.13 -8.22 4.69
C SER A 129 -2.29 -8.68 3.81
N ASN A 130 -2.27 -8.27 2.53
CA ASN A 130 -3.33 -8.60 1.58
C ASN A 130 -3.41 -10.10 1.31
N THR A 131 -2.26 -10.78 1.14
CA THR A 131 -2.24 -12.22 0.90
C THR A 131 -2.77 -13.01 2.10
N CYS A 132 -2.39 -12.65 3.33
CA CYS A 132 -2.92 -13.31 4.53
C CYS A 132 -4.45 -13.16 4.64
N ILE A 133 -4.99 -11.95 4.41
CA ILE A 133 -6.44 -11.71 4.46
C ILE A 133 -7.16 -12.53 3.39
N ASN A 134 -6.66 -12.51 2.15
CA ASN A 134 -7.29 -13.21 1.04
C ASN A 134 -7.21 -14.74 1.18
N ARG A 135 -6.13 -15.26 1.77
CA ARG A 135 -5.91 -16.69 1.98
C ARG A 135 -6.83 -17.25 3.08
N TYR A 136 -6.94 -16.57 4.22
CA TYR A 136 -7.57 -17.14 5.41
C TYR A 136 -9.01 -16.68 5.71
N ILE A 137 -9.53 -15.66 5.04
CA ILE A 137 -10.93 -15.22 5.18
C ILE A 137 -11.63 -15.57 3.88
N GLU A 138 -12.67 -16.41 3.87
CA GLU A 138 -13.44 -16.71 2.64
C GLU A 138 -14.59 -15.72 2.47
N ASN A 139 -15.42 -15.55 3.51
CA ASN A 139 -16.59 -14.67 3.48
C ASN A 139 -16.21 -13.26 3.96
N GLY A 140 -16.48 -12.25 3.14
CA GLY A 140 -16.24 -10.84 3.50
C GLY A 140 -14.80 -10.36 3.37
N ARG A 141 -13.97 -11.02 2.54
CA ARG A 141 -12.60 -10.61 2.16
C ARG A 141 -12.48 -9.11 1.91
N GLY A 142 -13.33 -8.56 1.04
CA GLY A 142 -13.29 -7.14 0.67
C GLY A 142 -13.44 -6.20 1.88
N ARG A 143 -14.32 -6.52 2.83
CA ARG A 143 -14.47 -5.75 4.07
C ARG A 143 -13.24 -5.88 4.96
N ALA A 144 -12.71 -7.10 5.14
CA ALA A 144 -11.49 -7.32 5.90
C ALA A 144 -10.29 -6.56 5.32
N THR A 145 -10.12 -6.59 3.99
CA THR A 145 -9.10 -5.82 3.26
C THR A 145 -9.30 -4.32 3.45
N ALA A 146 -10.53 -3.82 3.40
CA ALA A 146 -10.82 -2.41 3.64
C ALA A 146 -10.42 -1.96 5.06
N PHE A 147 -10.76 -2.76 6.09
CA PHE A 147 -10.36 -2.47 7.47
C PHE A 147 -8.84 -2.52 7.68
N ALA A 148 -8.15 -3.49 7.09
CA ALA A 148 -6.70 -3.52 7.12
C ALA A 148 -6.09 -2.32 6.37
N GLY A 149 -6.71 -1.93 5.25
CA GLY A 149 -6.32 -0.77 4.45
C GLY A 149 -6.39 0.56 5.20
N LEU A 150 -7.19 0.67 6.26
CA LEU A 150 -7.20 1.85 7.16
C LEU A 150 -5.82 2.10 7.79
N GLY A 151 -4.94 1.10 7.84
CA GLY A 151 -3.55 1.27 8.27
C GLY A 151 -2.80 2.27 7.39
N ALA A 152 -3.10 2.34 6.09
CA ALA A 152 -2.49 3.30 5.18
C ALA A 152 -2.96 4.73 5.50
N SER A 153 -4.27 4.92 5.65
CA SER A 153 -4.85 6.20 6.09
C SER A 153 -4.26 6.66 7.43
N ALA A 154 -4.16 5.75 8.40
CA ALA A 154 -3.61 6.06 9.71
C ALA A 154 -2.13 6.46 9.64
N HIS A 155 -1.29 5.78 8.84
CA HIS A 155 0.12 6.15 8.77
C HIS A 155 0.35 7.49 8.08
N VAL A 156 -0.50 7.85 7.11
CA VAL A 156 -0.40 9.12 6.38
C VAL A 156 -0.72 10.28 7.32
N ALA A 157 -1.66 10.10 8.25
CA ALA A 157 -2.00 11.11 9.24
C ALA A 157 -0.99 11.20 10.39
N ILE A 158 -0.42 10.07 10.84
CA ILE A 158 0.34 10.01 12.10
C ILE A 158 1.84 10.20 11.90
N PHE A 159 2.45 9.48 10.96
CA PHE A 159 3.92 9.41 10.88
C PHE A 159 4.60 10.67 10.36
N PRO A 160 4.02 11.47 9.46
CA PRO A 160 4.60 12.76 9.10
C PRO A 160 4.74 13.70 10.31
N ALA A 161 3.75 13.72 11.21
CA ALA A 161 3.86 14.46 12.47
C ALA A 161 4.95 13.89 13.39
N ILE A 162 5.09 12.57 13.47
CA ILE A 162 6.21 11.93 14.19
C ILE A 162 7.55 12.35 13.59
N ALA A 163 7.67 12.37 12.25
CA ALA A 163 8.91 12.78 11.59
C ALA A 163 9.28 14.23 11.89
N LEU A 164 8.31 15.16 11.88
CA LEU A 164 8.52 16.56 12.28
C LEU A 164 9.01 16.66 13.74
N ILE A 165 8.32 16.00 14.67
CA ILE A 165 8.72 15.99 16.09
C ILE A 165 10.13 15.41 16.24
N MET A 166 10.47 14.34 15.51
CA MET A 166 11.82 13.77 15.57
C MET A 166 12.88 14.76 15.08
N LYS A 167 12.58 15.54 14.03
CA LYS A 167 13.49 16.56 13.48
C LYS A 167 13.74 17.72 14.45
N ASP A 168 12.83 17.99 15.39
CA ASP A 168 13.03 19.04 16.41
C ASP A 168 14.08 18.65 17.47
N TYR A 169 14.25 17.36 17.75
CA TYR A 169 15.10 16.87 18.85
C TYR A 169 16.30 16.04 18.40
N PHE A 170 16.25 15.46 17.21
CA PHE A 170 17.23 14.49 16.73
C PHE A 170 17.67 14.81 15.31
N THR A 171 18.91 14.43 14.97
CA THR A 171 19.34 14.46 13.57
C THR A 171 18.59 13.41 12.76
N TRP A 172 18.59 13.54 11.43
CA TRP A 172 18.00 12.52 10.56
C TRP A 172 18.64 11.14 10.78
N GLN A 173 19.97 11.06 10.96
CA GLN A 173 20.65 9.79 11.25
C GLN A 173 20.17 9.15 12.56
N GLN A 174 20.05 9.96 13.62
CA GLN A 174 19.55 9.50 14.92
C GLN A 174 18.10 9.01 14.81
N SER A 175 17.25 9.72 14.06
CA SER A 175 15.88 9.32 13.80
C SER A 175 15.81 7.94 13.12
N TRP A 176 16.58 7.72 12.05
CA TRP A 176 16.64 6.42 11.37
C TRP A 176 17.19 5.30 12.25
N MET A 177 18.17 5.59 13.11
CA MET A 177 18.66 4.64 14.11
C MET A 177 17.57 4.25 15.12
N MET A 178 16.78 5.21 15.60
CA MET A 178 15.65 4.98 16.49
C MET A 178 14.55 4.16 15.80
N PHE A 179 14.26 4.41 14.53
CA PHE A 179 13.29 3.61 13.76
C PHE A 179 13.77 2.16 13.58
N ALA A 180 15.07 1.95 13.30
CA ALA A 180 15.64 0.60 13.28
C ALA A 180 15.50 -0.09 14.65
N GLY A 181 15.84 0.61 15.73
CA GLY A 181 15.67 0.11 17.10
C GLY A 181 14.23 -0.24 17.42
N PHE A 182 13.27 0.60 17.03
CA PHE A 182 11.84 0.34 17.17
C PHE A 182 11.40 -0.91 16.38
N ILE A 183 11.86 -1.06 15.13
CA ILE A 183 11.53 -2.24 14.33
C ILE A 183 12.05 -3.52 14.99
N ILE A 184 13.30 -3.51 15.47
CA ILE A 184 13.96 -4.68 16.07
C ILE A 184 13.36 -5.04 17.42
N VAL A 185 13.19 -4.04 18.31
CA VAL A 185 12.85 -4.27 19.73
C VAL A 185 11.34 -4.32 19.95
N ALA A 186 10.54 -3.59 19.17
CA ALA A 186 9.09 -3.56 19.33
C ALA A 186 8.37 -4.32 18.21
N LEU A 187 8.64 -4.00 16.95
CA LEU A 187 7.81 -4.47 15.84
C LEU A 187 7.98 -5.97 15.55
N ILE A 188 9.22 -6.48 15.54
CA ILE A 188 9.50 -7.91 15.35
C ILE A 188 8.85 -8.75 16.48
N PRO A 189 9.06 -8.46 17.78
CA PRO A 189 8.39 -9.18 18.86
C PRO A 189 6.87 -9.04 18.82
N PHE A 190 6.35 -7.85 18.45
CA PHE A 190 4.92 -7.63 18.31
C PHE A 190 4.29 -8.59 17.29
N PHE A 191 4.87 -8.71 16.10
CA PHE A 191 4.38 -9.65 15.10
C PHE A 191 4.64 -11.11 15.48
N PHE A 192 5.71 -11.40 16.23
CA PHE A 192 5.92 -12.74 16.79
C PHE A 192 4.78 -13.17 17.69
N ILE A 193 4.36 -12.32 18.62
CA ILE A 193 3.22 -12.59 19.52
C ILE A 193 1.91 -12.72 18.74
N PHE A 194 1.68 -11.86 17.75
CA PHE A 194 0.46 -11.90 16.95
C PHE A 194 0.36 -13.15 16.07
N PHE A 195 1.47 -13.57 15.46
CA PHE A 195 1.52 -14.72 14.55
C PHE A 195 1.70 -16.07 15.27
N LEU A 196 2.10 -16.10 16.55
CA LEU A 196 2.14 -17.34 17.36
C LEU A 196 0.79 -18.09 17.40
N THR A 197 -0.33 -17.38 17.29
CA THR A 197 -1.67 -18.01 17.20
C THR A 197 -2.16 -18.26 15.78
N HIS A 198 -1.40 -17.79 14.79
CA HIS A 198 -1.72 -17.95 13.37
C HIS A 198 -1.36 -19.34 12.85
N ASP A 199 -0.33 -19.99 13.41
CA ASP A 199 0.08 -21.34 13.03
C ASP A 199 -1.05 -22.37 13.18
N LYS A 200 -1.91 -22.23 14.20
CA LYS A 200 -3.09 -23.09 14.38
C LYS A 200 -4.14 -22.89 13.28
N ARG A 201 -4.35 -21.64 12.83
CA ARG A 201 -5.29 -21.33 11.73
C ARG A 201 -4.76 -21.83 10.40
N ARG A 202 -3.45 -21.67 10.19
CA ARG A 202 -2.78 -22.19 9.01
C ARG A 202 -2.91 -23.71 8.92
N ALA A 203 -2.59 -24.43 10.00
CA ALA A 203 -2.74 -25.88 10.04
C ALA A 203 -4.19 -26.33 9.75
N ALA A 204 -5.17 -25.60 10.30
CA ALA A 204 -6.58 -25.86 10.00
C ALA A 204 -6.96 -25.57 8.53
N HIS A 205 -6.39 -24.53 7.93
CA HIS A 205 -6.62 -24.18 6.53
C HIS A 205 -5.96 -25.19 5.56
N GLU A 206 -4.70 -25.57 5.82
CA GLU A 206 -4.01 -26.63 5.07
C GLU A 206 -4.77 -27.96 5.16
N ALA A 207 -5.25 -28.35 6.35
CA ALA A 207 -6.06 -29.54 6.53
C ALA A 207 -7.40 -29.48 5.75
N ALA A 208 -8.05 -28.30 5.70
CA ALA A 208 -9.28 -28.10 4.94
C ALA A 208 -9.05 -28.16 3.41
N LEU A 209 -7.92 -27.65 2.92
CA LEU A 209 -7.52 -27.77 1.51
C LEU A 209 -7.28 -29.22 1.14
N THR A 210 -6.49 -29.95 1.93
CA THR A 210 -6.24 -31.39 1.69
C THR A 210 -7.53 -32.22 1.76
N ALA A 211 -8.48 -31.86 2.63
CA ALA A 211 -9.78 -32.51 2.69
C ALA A 211 -10.64 -32.22 1.43
N ARG A 212 -10.59 -31.00 0.89
CA ARG A 212 -11.27 -30.63 -0.37
C ARG A 212 -10.64 -31.31 -1.59
N GLU A 213 -9.31 -31.40 -1.66
CA GLU A 213 -8.60 -32.11 -2.74
C GLU A 213 -8.97 -33.58 -2.77
N LYS A 214 -8.97 -34.26 -1.60
CA LYS A 214 -9.42 -35.66 -1.46
C LYS A 214 -10.91 -35.86 -1.76
N ALA A 215 -11.74 -34.83 -1.62
CA ALA A 215 -13.17 -34.88 -1.96
C ALA A 215 -13.41 -34.67 -3.46
N ASN A 216 -12.63 -33.80 -4.10
CA ASN A 216 -12.74 -33.50 -5.53
C ASN A 216 -12.17 -34.62 -6.43
N GLU A 217 -11.22 -35.43 -5.94
CA GLU A 217 -10.80 -36.68 -6.61
C GLU A 217 -11.95 -37.69 -6.82
N LYS A 218 -13.12 -37.48 -6.20
CA LYS A 218 -14.30 -38.36 -6.34
C LYS A 218 -15.41 -37.82 -7.25
N HIS A 219 -15.31 -36.59 -7.77
CA HIS A 219 -16.35 -36.00 -8.64
C HIS A 219 -15.70 -35.25 -9.82
N GLU A 220 -15.16 -35.99 -10.78
CA GLU A 220 -14.97 -35.50 -12.15
C GLU A 220 -16.25 -35.77 -12.95
N HIS A 221 -17.22 -34.87 -12.88
CA HIS A 221 -18.10 -34.56 -14.01
C HIS A 221 -18.91 -33.29 -13.73
N ASP A 222 -18.97 -32.44 -14.76
CA ASP A 222 -19.91 -31.33 -14.97
C ASP A 222 -19.75 -30.05 -14.15
N ILE A 223 -18.98 -29.11 -14.70
CA ILE A 223 -19.32 -27.68 -14.60
C ILE A 223 -19.09 -27.02 -15.97
N HIS A 224 -20.19 -26.66 -16.64
CA HIS A 224 -20.17 -25.80 -17.82
C HIS A 224 -19.58 -24.42 -17.48
N LEU A 225 -18.53 -24.02 -18.19
CA LEU A 225 -17.91 -22.69 -18.08
C LEU A 225 -18.22 -21.87 -19.34
N THR A 226 -18.78 -20.68 -19.13
CA THR A 226 -18.71 -19.54 -20.06
C THR A 226 -17.25 -19.26 -20.47
N PRO A 227 -16.97 -18.62 -21.63
CA PRO A 227 -15.61 -18.55 -22.17
C PRO A 227 -14.69 -17.69 -21.29
N ASP A 228 -13.90 -18.35 -20.45
CA ASP A 228 -12.87 -17.78 -19.58
C ASP A 228 -11.62 -17.44 -20.40
N LYS A 229 -11.18 -16.18 -20.38
CA LYS A 229 -9.90 -15.76 -20.98
C LYS A 229 -8.73 -16.21 -20.08
N ASN A 230 -7.74 -16.90 -20.64
CA ASN A 230 -6.50 -17.28 -19.95
C ASN A 230 -5.65 -16.03 -19.62
N GLN A 231 -4.69 -16.15 -18.68
CA GLN A 231 -3.74 -15.06 -18.36
C GLN A 231 -3.03 -14.48 -19.61
N LYS A 232 -2.75 -15.33 -20.60
CA LYS A 232 -2.16 -14.90 -21.89
C LYS A 232 -3.11 -14.04 -22.71
N ASP A 233 -4.41 -14.31 -22.64
CA ASP A 233 -5.43 -13.57 -23.39
C ASP A 233 -5.65 -12.18 -22.79
N VAL A 234 -5.46 -12.02 -21.46
CA VAL A 234 -5.50 -10.72 -20.78
C VAL A 234 -4.36 -9.82 -21.25
N LEU A 235 -3.15 -10.36 -21.38
CA LEU A 235 -1.98 -9.61 -21.88
C LEU A 235 -2.08 -9.21 -23.35
N THR A 236 -2.99 -9.82 -24.12
CA THR A 236 -3.29 -9.43 -25.50
C THR A 236 -4.46 -8.45 -25.62
N ASP A 237 -5.17 -8.18 -24.53
CA ASP A 237 -6.36 -7.32 -24.54
C ASP A 237 -5.98 -5.85 -24.33
N LEU A 238 -6.32 -4.98 -25.28
CA LEU A 238 -6.07 -3.53 -25.20
C LEU A 238 -6.69 -2.91 -23.94
N ARG A 239 -7.82 -3.43 -23.46
CA ARG A 239 -8.51 -2.93 -22.26
C ARG A 239 -7.64 -3.05 -21.01
N PHE A 240 -6.77 -4.06 -20.95
CA PHE A 240 -5.82 -4.25 -19.87
C PHE A 240 -4.81 -3.09 -19.82
N TYR A 241 -4.21 -2.76 -20.97
CA TYR A 241 -3.24 -1.66 -21.05
C TYR A 241 -3.87 -0.29 -20.81
N ILE A 242 -5.11 -0.06 -21.26
CA ILE A 242 -5.86 1.15 -20.92
C ILE A 242 -6.07 1.25 -19.40
N LEU A 243 -6.47 0.15 -18.76
CA LEU A 243 -6.66 0.10 -17.31
C LEU A 243 -5.37 0.40 -16.55
N VAL A 244 -4.25 -0.24 -16.94
CA VAL A 244 -2.91 0.03 -16.39
C VAL A 244 -2.55 1.50 -16.56
N ALA A 245 -2.71 2.06 -17.77
CA ALA A 245 -2.36 3.45 -18.06
C ALA A 245 -3.12 4.43 -17.16
N VAL A 246 -4.41 4.19 -16.89
CA VAL A 246 -5.20 5.03 -15.99
C VAL A 246 -4.81 4.82 -14.52
N MET A 247 -4.59 3.57 -14.10
CA MET A 247 -4.26 3.23 -12.71
C MET A 247 -2.87 3.71 -12.28
N VAL A 248 -1.93 3.86 -13.21
CA VAL A 248 -0.57 4.36 -12.93
C VAL A 248 -0.53 5.87 -12.66
N ILE A 249 -1.51 6.65 -13.15
CA ILE A 249 -1.52 8.13 -13.01
C ILE A 249 -1.40 8.55 -11.54
N VAL A 250 -2.31 8.06 -10.70
CA VAL A 250 -2.37 8.44 -9.27
C VAL A 250 -1.06 8.12 -8.55
N PRO A 251 -0.55 6.86 -8.53
CA PRO A 251 0.69 6.54 -7.81
C PRO A 251 1.92 7.25 -8.39
N LEU A 252 1.99 7.50 -9.70
CA LEU A 252 3.11 8.22 -10.33
C LEU A 252 3.24 9.64 -9.77
N PHE A 253 2.16 10.43 -9.87
CA PHE A 253 2.18 11.83 -9.42
C PHE A 253 2.15 11.94 -7.89
N PHE A 254 1.42 11.07 -7.20
CA PHE A 254 1.37 11.10 -5.74
C PHE A 254 2.75 10.84 -5.13
N THR A 255 3.52 9.89 -5.68
CA THR A 255 4.91 9.65 -5.27
C THR A 255 5.75 10.92 -5.43
N ALA A 256 5.61 11.64 -6.55
CA ALA A 256 6.31 12.90 -6.76
C ALA A 256 5.90 13.96 -5.71
N ILE A 257 4.61 14.16 -5.46
CA ILE A 257 4.13 15.14 -4.46
C ILE A 257 4.72 14.83 -3.07
N MET A 258 4.71 13.55 -2.68
CA MET A 258 5.24 13.11 -1.39
C MET A 258 6.76 13.24 -1.29
N PHE A 259 7.48 13.01 -2.39
CA PHE A 259 8.94 13.12 -2.41
C PHE A 259 9.42 14.57 -2.38
N PHE A 260 8.73 15.46 -3.11
CA PHE A 260 9.07 16.88 -3.24
C PHE A 260 8.28 17.79 -2.29
N GLN A 261 7.76 17.24 -1.18
CA GLN A 261 6.85 17.94 -0.27
C GLN A 261 7.40 19.26 0.29
N GLU A 262 8.70 19.33 0.60
CA GLU A 262 9.35 20.56 1.08
C GLU A 262 9.42 21.62 -0.01
N GLN A 263 9.81 21.23 -1.23
CA GLN A 263 9.91 22.16 -2.36
C GLN A 263 8.54 22.68 -2.79
N ILE A 264 7.52 21.81 -2.76
CA ILE A 264 6.14 22.20 -3.03
C ILE A 264 5.67 23.20 -1.97
N ALA A 265 5.91 22.93 -0.68
CA ALA A 265 5.57 23.86 0.40
C ALA A 265 6.20 25.25 0.20
N ILE A 266 7.51 25.30 -0.09
CA ILE A 266 8.24 26.53 -0.39
C ILE A 266 7.62 27.25 -1.60
N SER A 267 7.37 26.54 -2.70
CA SER A 267 6.78 27.12 -3.91
C SER A 267 5.37 27.67 -3.69
N SER A 268 4.65 27.10 -2.73
CA SER A 268 3.28 27.51 -2.37
C SER A 268 3.22 28.60 -1.30
N ASN A 269 4.35 29.18 -0.89
CA ASN A 269 4.46 30.16 0.20
C ASN A 269 3.87 29.67 1.52
N VAL A 270 4.05 28.37 1.82
CA VAL A 270 3.55 27.74 3.05
C VAL A 270 4.71 27.12 3.82
N SER A 271 4.62 27.11 5.15
CA SER A 271 5.60 26.39 5.96
C SER A 271 5.49 24.87 5.74
N HIS A 272 6.61 24.16 5.92
CA HIS A 272 6.64 22.71 5.73
C HIS A 272 5.70 21.99 6.71
N GLU A 273 5.61 22.47 7.96
CA GLU A 273 4.73 21.92 8.98
C GLU A 273 3.26 22.05 8.59
N ALA A 274 2.88 23.20 8.03
CA ALA A 274 1.51 23.43 7.59
C ALA A 274 1.17 22.61 6.34
N PHE A 275 2.13 22.41 5.41
CA PHE A 275 1.94 21.47 4.31
C PHE A 275 1.69 20.04 4.81
N VAL A 276 2.51 19.58 5.76
CA VAL A 276 2.37 18.25 6.38
C VAL A 276 1.05 18.11 7.14
N ALA A 277 0.57 19.16 7.82
CA ALA A 277 -0.75 19.17 8.46
C ALA A 277 -1.89 18.92 7.45
N GLY A 278 -1.68 19.28 6.18
CA GLY A 278 -2.57 18.99 5.05
C GLY A 278 -2.86 17.49 4.85
N PHE A 279 -1.97 16.59 5.27
CA PHE A 279 -2.17 15.14 5.14
C PHE A 279 -3.36 14.62 5.95
N ILE A 280 -3.83 15.34 6.97
CA ILE A 280 -5.09 15.02 7.67
C ILE A 280 -6.27 15.18 6.72
N PHE A 281 -6.31 16.26 5.93
CA PHE A 281 -7.37 16.47 4.93
C PHE A 281 -7.33 15.41 3.83
N LEU A 282 -6.12 15.07 3.34
CA LEU A 282 -5.90 13.95 2.42
C LEU A 282 -6.48 12.64 2.99
N THR A 283 -6.21 12.35 4.26
CA THR A 283 -6.63 11.13 4.94
C THR A 283 -8.15 11.06 5.10
N ILE A 284 -8.78 12.13 5.60
CA ILE A 284 -10.24 12.21 5.79
C ILE A 284 -10.94 12.06 4.44
N ALA A 285 -10.47 12.78 3.43
CA ALA A 285 -10.99 12.71 2.07
C ALA A 285 -10.83 11.30 1.47
N SER A 286 -9.71 10.62 1.69
CA SER A 286 -9.50 9.24 1.23
C SER A 286 -10.44 8.25 1.88
N VAL A 287 -10.66 8.35 3.20
CA VAL A 287 -11.63 7.51 3.91
C VAL A 287 -13.04 7.75 3.37
N PHE A 288 -13.42 9.01 3.18
CA PHE A 288 -14.72 9.37 2.61
C PHE A 288 -14.88 8.85 1.17
N GLY A 289 -13.87 9.00 0.32
CA GLY A 289 -13.86 8.50 -1.05
C GLY A 289 -14.00 6.98 -1.11
N ASN A 290 -13.31 6.26 -0.21
CA ASN A 290 -13.39 4.80 -0.11
C ASN A 290 -14.77 4.31 0.37
N LEU A 291 -15.35 4.95 1.39
CA LEU A 291 -16.68 4.57 1.89
C LEU A 291 -17.80 4.89 0.89
N SER A 292 -17.69 6.02 0.19
CA SER A 292 -18.71 6.46 -0.78
C SER A 292 -18.62 5.73 -2.12
N SER A 293 -17.41 5.38 -2.58
CA SER A 293 -17.22 4.75 -3.88
C SER A 293 -17.99 3.44 -4.05
N GLY A 294 -18.11 2.62 -3.00
CA GLY A 294 -18.90 1.38 -3.04
C GLY A 294 -20.36 1.63 -3.44
N PHE A 295 -21.02 2.54 -2.72
CA PHE A 295 -22.42 2.90 -3.01
C PHE A 295 -22.58 3.53 -4.40
N ILE A 296 -21.64 4.38 -4.81
CA ILE A 296 -21.76 5.04 -6.11
C ILE A 296 -21.43 4.06 -7.26
N MET A 297 -20.52 3.10 -7.08
CA MET A 297 -20.27 2.03 -8.03
C MET A 297 -21.52 1.17 -8.27
N ASP A 298 -22.29 0.88 -7.23
CA ASP A 298 -23.53 0.11 -7.34
C ASP A 298 -24.60 0.82 -8.21
N TYR A 299 -24.60 2.17 -8.23
CA TYR A 299 -25.57 2.98 -8.96
C TYR A 299 -25.09 3.44 -10.34
N LEU A 300 -23.86 3.93 -10.44
CA LEU A 300 -23.31 4.57 -11.64
C LEU A 300 -22.33 3.66 -12.42
N GLY A 301 -21.91 2.54 -11.84
CA GLY A 301 -21.00 1.58 -12.43
C GLY A 301 -19.52 1.90 -12.23
N GLU A 302 -18.71 0.85 -12.31
CA GLU A 302 -17.27 0.82 -12.06
C GLU A 302 -16.47 1.61 -13.11
N VAL A 303 -16.94 1.61 -14.37
CA VAL A 303 -16.25 2.30 -15.48
C VAL A 303 -16.30 3.82 -15.29
N LEU A 304 -17.43 4.37 -14.81
CA LEU A 304 -17.51 5.79 -14.51
C LEU A 304 -16.55 6.17 -13.38
N MET A 305 -16.46 5.34 -12.33
CA MET A 305 -15.53 5.54 -11.22
C MET A 305 -14.06 5.50 -11.65
N LEU A 306 -13.74 4.66 -12.63
CA LEU A 306 -12.41 4.66 -13.26
C LEU A 306 -12.10 6.00 -13.93
N CYS A 307 -13.07 6.64 -14.58
CA CYS A 307 -12.89 7.95 -15.20
C CYS A 307 -12.87 9.10 -14.19
N VAL A 308 -13.67 9.04 -13.13
CA VAL A 308 -13.75 10.07 -12.09
C VAL A 308 -12.44 10.17 -11.30
N THR A 309 -11.79 9.03 -11.05
CA THR A 309 -10.54 8.95 -10.27
C THR A 309 -9.43 9.90 -10.79
N PRO A 310 -8.97 9.81 -12.06
CA PRO A 310 -7.95 10.71 -12.58
C PRO A 310 -8.43 12.16 -12.73
N VAL A 311 -9.72 12.40 -12.94
CA VAL A 311 -10.28 13.77 -12.99
C VAL A 311 -10.16 14.45 -11.64
N LEU A 312 -10.57 13.79 -10.55
CA LEU A 312 -10.40 14.31 -9.20
C LEU A 312 -8.92 14.53 -8.87
N PHE A 313 -8.05 13.60 -9.27
CA PHE A 313 -6.61 13.76 -9.08
C PHE A 313 -6.06 14.98 -9.83
N GLY A 314 -6.49 15.16 -11.09
CA GLY A 314 -6.12 16.30 -11.92
C GLY A 314 -6.58 17.64 -11.34
N LEU A 315 -7.78 17.70 -10.76
CA LEU A 315 -8.24 18.88 -10.01
C LEU A 315 -7.33 19.18 -8.81
N GLY A 316 -6.91 18.14 -8.08
CA GLY A 316 -5.91 18.29 -7.02
C GLY A 316 -4.58 18.86 -7.52
N LEU A 317 -4.09 18.39 -8.68
CA LEU A 317 -2.88 18.93 -9.30
C LEU A 317 -3.04 20.40 -9.71
N VAL A 318 -4.19 20.78 -10.29
CA VAL A 318 -4.48 22.18 -10.62
C VAL A 318 -4.46 23.06 -9.37
N CYS A 319 -5.04 22.58 -8.26
CA CYS A 319 -4.96 23.28 -6.97
C CYS A 319 -3.52 23.43 -6.47
N PHE A 320 -2.65 22.41 -6.62
CA PHE A 320 -1.23 22.54 -6.27
C PHE A 320 -0.49 23.55 -7.16
N ILE A 321 -0.81 23.62 -8.45
CA ILE A 321 -0.19 24.60 -9.37
C ILE A 321 -0.59 26.03 -9.00
N GLN A 322 -1.83 26.23 -8.55
CA GLN A 322 -2.36 27.54 -8.15
C GLN A 322 -2.10 27.85 -6.67
N ALA A 323 -1.42 26.97 -5.94
CA ALA A 323 -1.25 27.13 -4.51
C ALA A 323 -0.33 28.29 -4.18
N ASP A 324 -0.90 29.36 -3.64
CA ASP A 324 -0.21 30.51 -3.05
C ASP A 324 -0.46 30.65 -1.54
N ASN A 325 -1.34 29.80 -1.00
CA ASN A 325 -1.80 29.85 0.38
C ASN A 325 -2.29 28.47 0.86
N LEU A 326 -2.61 28.39 2.16
CA LEU A 326 -3.08 27.16 2.82
C LEU A 326 -4.36 26.58 2.23
N ILE A 327 -5.29 27.43 1.79
CA ILE A 327 -6.61 26.99 1.29
C ILE A 327 -6.41 26.15 0.02
N TRP A 328 -5.56 26.60 -0.90
CA TRP A 328 -5.25 25.85 -2.12
C TRP A 328 -4.56 24.51 -1.82
N VAL A 329 -3.58 24.50 -0.93
CA VAL A 329 -2.87 23.26 -0.53
C VAL A 329 -3.83 22.25 0.10
N TYR A 330 -4.70 22.68 1.02
CA TYR A 330 -5.64 21.78 1.68
C TYR A 330 -6.74 21.31 0.72
N THR A 331 -7.20 22.18 -0.18
CA THR A 331 -8.15 21.81 -1.25
C THR A 331 -7.53 20.78 -2.19
N ALA A 332 -6.25 20.95 -2.55
CA ALA A 332 -5.50 19.98 -3.35
C ALA A 332 -5.48 18.61 -2.67
N PHE A 333 -5.15 18.57 -1.37
CA PHE A 333 -5.18 17.34 -0.59
C PHE A 333 -6.55 16.68 -0.50
N ILE A 334 -7.64 17.45 -0.40
CA ILE A 334 -9.00 16.90 -0.42
C ILE A 334 -9.27 16.18 -1.75
N PHE A 335 -8.99 16.81 -2.89
CA PHE A 335 -9.22 16.21 -4.20
C PHE A 335 -8.32 14.98 -4.46
N THR A 336 -7.03 15.09 -4.13
CA THR A 336 -6.09 13.97 -4.20
C THR A 336 -6.54 12.82 -3.30
N GLY A 337 -7.00 13.12 -2.08
CA GLY A 337 -7.48 12.14 -1.11
C GLY A 337 -8.71 11.40 -1.60
N LEU A 338 -9.74 12.12 -2.07
CA LEU A 338 -10.94 11.53 -2.67
C LEU A 338 -10.59 10.57 -3.81
N SER A 339 -9.73 11.02 -4.73
CA SER A 339 -9.25 10.19 -5.85
C SER A 339 -8.59 8.90 -5.35
N MET A 340 -7.67 8.99 -4.40
CA MET A 340 -7.00 7.82 -3.82
C MET A 340 -7.96 6.87 -3.11
N GLY A 341 -8.94 7.42 -2.38
CA GLY A 341 -9.97 6.64 -1.70
C GLY A 341 -10.80 5.80 -2.68
N ILE A 342 -11.25 6.42 -3.77
CA ILE A 342 -12.01 5.74 -4.83
C ILE A 342 -11.12 4.69 -5.50
N ALA A 343 -9.89 5.05 -5.89
CA ALA A 343 -8.93 4.14 -6.53
C ALA A 343 -8.69 2.86 -5.72
N GLY A 344 -8.57 2.98 -4.39
CA GLY A 344 -8.35 1.85 -3.48
C GLY A 344 -9.47 0.80 -3.49
N THR A 345 -10.70 1.18 -3.86
CA THR A 345 -11.86 0.27 -3.92
C THR A 345 -12.15 -0.28 -5.32
N LEU A 346 -11.66 0.42 -6.35
CA LEU A 346 -12.05 0.17 -7.74
C LEU A 346 -11.39 -1.08 -8.33
N GLY A 347 -10.17 -1.41 -7.89
CA GLY A 347 -9.34 -2.43 -8.53
C GLY A 347 -9.97 -3.83 -8.62
N GLY A 348 -10.64 -4.29 -7.56
CA GLY A 348 -11.31 -5.59 -7.58
C GLY A 348 -12.52 -5.63 -8.55
N PRO A 349 -13.52 -4.74 -8.34
CA PRO A 349 -14.72 -4.68 -9.18
C PRO A 349 -14.43 -4.47 -10.67
N ILE A 350 -13.53 -3.57 -11.04
CA ILE A 350 -13.26 -3.27 -12.45
C ILE A 350 -12.60 -4.45 -13.18
N VAL A 351 -11.68 -5.15 -12.51
CA VAL A 351 -11.03 -6.35 -13.07
C VAL A 351 -12.03 -7.49 -13.20
N ALA A 352 -12.87 -7.69 -12.18
CA ALA A 352 -13.94 -8.68 -12.22
C ALA A 352 -14.92 -8.44 -13.38
N LYS A 353 -15.25 -7.18 -13.67
CA LYS A 353 -16.13 -6.79 -14.77
C LYS A 353 -15.50 -6.97 -16.15
N LEU A 354 -14.22 -6.64 -16.31
CA LEU A 354 -13.54 -6.68 -17.61
C LEU A 354 -13.02 -8.07 -17.99
N PHE A 355 -12.55 -8.84 -17.01
CA PHE A 355 -11.82 -10.10 -17.24
C PHE A 355 -12.45 -11.32 -16.54
N GLY A 356 -13.56 -11.13 -15.82
CA GLY A 356 -14.22 -12.19 -15.06
C GLY A 356 -13.60 -12.42 -13.69
N THR A 357 -14.24 -13.28 -12.90
CA THR A 357 -13.88 -13.50 -11.48
C THR A 357 -12.89 -14.63 -11.25
N LYS A 358 -12.70 -15.53 -12.24
CA LYS A 358 -11.88 -16.74 -12.10
C LYS A 358 -10.38 -16.47 -11.93
N TYR A 359 -9.84 -15.51 -12.69
CA TYR A 359 -8.42 -15.13 -12.62
C TYR A 359 -8.20 -13.77 -11.95
N LEU A 360 -9.18 -13.29 -11.18
CA LEU A 360 -9.17 -11.97 -10.54
C LEU A 360 -7.87 -11.73 -9.74
N GLY A 361 -7.41 -12.72 -8.97
CA GLY A 361 -6.18 -12.62 -8.18
C GLY A 361 -4.92 -12.47 -9.05
N SER A 362 -4.82 -13.25 -10.13
CA SER A 362 -3.67 -13.18 -11.04
C SER A 362 -3.65 -11.89 -11.84
N VAL A 363 -4.79 -11.45 -12.39
CA VAL A 363 -4.87 -10.19 -13.15
C VAL A 363 -4.60 -8.99 -12.24
N LYS A 364 -5.13 -9.00 -11.01
CA LYS A 364 -4.85 -7.97 -10.01
C LYS A 364 -3.39 -7.92 -9.56
N SER A 365 -2.64 -9.03 -9.66
CA SER A 365 -1.20 -9.04 -9.37
C SER A 365 -0.33 -8.48 -10.51
N MET A 366 -0.90 -8.38 -11.73
CA MET A 366 -0.23 -7.80 -12.91
C MET A 366 -0.48 -6.30 -13.07
N LEU A 367 -1.59 -5.80 -12.48
CA LEU A 367 -1.93 -4.38 -12.37
C LEU A 367 -1.20 -3.76 -11.18
#